data_AF-A0A0J9E8U7-F1
#
_entry.id   AF-A0A0J9E8U7-F1
#
_cell.length_a   1.000
_cell.length_b   1.000
_cell.length_c   1.000
_cell.angle_alpha   90.00
_cell.angle_beta   90.00
_cell.angle_gamma   90.00
#
_symmetry.space_group_name_H-M   'P 1'
#
loop_
_entity.id
_entity.type
_entity.pdbx_description
1 polymer ?
#
loop_
_entity_poly.entity_id
_entity_poly.type
_entity_poly.pdbx_seq_one_letter_code
_entity_poly.pdbx_strand_id
1 'polypeptide(L)'
;MRFLTILFAVLLNFSTVQSASADSCWWHNGSLMRLQAFGNQRNFYYENPREGLWNAGVRRGTLLFNGTKSGNWYSGLSRVFSSSCPGNPLEYFVEGPVAPNQTQVTMQGTRERSRNCASTGQVVVDTLVFTYARDC
;
A
#
# COMPACT_ATOMS: atom_id res chain seq x y z
N MET A 1 -12.05 -12.06 68.62
CA MET A 1 -12.16 -12.40 67.19
C MET A 1 -11.90 -11.13 66.38
N ARG A 2 -10.72 -10.98 65.76
CA ARG A 2 -10.38 -9.86 64.89
C ARG A 2 -10.38 -10.38 63.45
N PHE A 3 -11.36 -9.96 62.66
CA PHE A 3 -11.41 -10.24 61.23
C PHE A 3 -10.37 -9.37 60.53
N LEU A 4 -9.37 -10.00 59.92
CA LEU A 4 -8.36 -9.36 59.09
C LEU A 4 -8.84 -9.46 57.63
N THR A 5 -9.37 -8.36 57.11
CA THR A 5 -9.83 -8.29 55.71
C THR A 5 -8.61 -8.05 54.81
N ILE A 6 -8.19 -9.09 54.09
CA ILE A 6 -7.10 -9.01 53.11
C ILE A 6 -7.67 -8.36 51.83
N LEU A 7 -7.29 -7.12 51.56
CA LEU A 7 -7.53 -6.46 50.27
C LEU A 7 -6.58 -7.05 49.22
N PHE A 8 -7.11 -7.89 48.34
CA PHE A 8 -6.40 -8.32 47.12
C PHE A 8 -6.38 -7.15 46.12
N ALA A 9 -5.22 -6.50 45.97
CA ALA A 9 -4.99 -5.56 44.88
C ALA A 9 -4.83 -6.33 43.56
N VAL A 10 -5.86 -6.31 42.72
CA VAL A 10 -5.81 -6.88 41.36
C VAL A 10 -5.02 -5.91 40.48
N LEU A 11 -3.75 -6.23 40.21
CA LEU A 11 -2.92 -5.53 39.25
C LEU A 11 -3.38 -5.89 37.83
N LEU A 12 -4.16 -5.01 37.20
CA LEU A 12 -4.54 -5.11 35.79
C LEU A 12 -3.30 -4.83 34.92
N ASN A 13 -2.70 -5.90 34.37
CA ASN A 13 -1.64 -5.77 33.37
C ASN A 13 -2.26 -5.28 32.06
N PHE A 14 -2.17 -3.98 31.79
CA PHE A 14 -2.50 -3.41 30.49
C PHE A 14 -1.38 -3.70 29.50
N SER A 15 -1.51 -4.79 28.74
CA SER A 15 -0.63 -5.08 27.60
C SER A 15 -0.94 -4.09 26.48
N THR A 16 -0.06 -3.13 26.23
CA THR A 16 -0.16 -2.24 25.07
C THR A 16 0.09 -3.04 23.80
N VAL A 17 -0.91 -3.13 22.91
CA VAL A 17 -0.74 -3.73 21.58
C VAL A 17 0.12 -2.80 20.73
N GLN A 18 1.44 -3.04 20.70
CA GLN A 18 2.37 -2.32 19.84
C GLN A 18 2.20 -2.80 18.40
N SER A 19 1.72 -1.92 17.52
CA SER A 19 1.67 -2.23 16.09
C SER A 19 3.09 -2.21 15.51
N ALA A 20 3.49 -3.28 14.81
CA ALA A 20 4.77 -3.34 14.12
C ALA A 20 4.77 -2.36 12.93
N SER A 21 5.88 -1.61 12.79
CA SER A 21 6.14 -0.72 11.66
C SER A 21 7.37 -1.22 10.91
N ALA A 22 7.32 -1.28 9.59
CA ALA A 22 8.45 -1.66 8.76
C ALA A 22 8.42 -0.96 7.39
N ASP A 23 9.58 -0.50 6.95
CA ASP A 23 9.79 0.06 5.61
C ASP A 23 10.61 -0.93 4.75
N SER A 24 10.30 -1.01 3.45
CA SER A 24 11.09 -1.78 2.48
C SER A 24 11.01 -1.17 1.08
N CYS A 25 12.00 -1.44 0.23
CA CYS A 25 12.03 -0.94 -1.14
C CYS A 25 11.66 -2.00 -2.18
N TRP A 26 11.03 -1.56 -3.27
CA TRP A 26 10.43 -2.42 -4.28
C TRP A 26 10.50 -1.80 -5.67
N TRP A 27 10.82 -2.59 -6.69
CA TRP A 27 10.73 -2.19 -8.08
C TRP A 27 9.31 -2.34 -8.61
N HIS A 28 8.82 -1.31 -9.30
CA HIS A 28 7.55 -1.32 -10.02
C HIS A 28 7.64 -0.49 -11.30
N ASN A 29 7.46 -1.12 -12.47
CA ASN A 29 7.40 -0.45 -13.78
C ASN A 29 8.56 0.55 -14.04
N GLY A 30 9.77 0.21 -13.58
CA GLY A 30 10.97 1.05 -13.73
C GLY A 30 11.09 2.19 -12.72
N SER A 31 10.20 2.26 -11.72
CA SER A 31 10.33 3.16 -10.56
C SER A 31 10.72 2.37 -9.31
N LEU A 32 11.47 3.01 -8.42
CA LEU A 32 11.69 2.50 -7.08
C LEU A 32 10.56 2.99 -6.17
N MET A 33 10.01 2.08 -5.38
CA MET A 33 8.88 2.29 -4.49
C MET A 33 9.31 2.00 -3.06
N ARG A 34 8.73 2.75 -2.12
CA ARG A 34 8.81 2.48 -0.69
C ARG A 34 7.49 1.88 -0.22
N LEU A 35 7.54 0.67 0.33
CA LEU A 35 6.44 0.09 1.08
C LEU A 35 6.57 0.54 2.54
N GLN A 36 5.56 1.23 3.05
CA GLN A 36 5.36 1.47 4.47
C GLN A 36 4.31 0.49 4.99
N ALA A 37 4.70 -0.32 5.97
CA ALA A 37 3.83 -1.29 6.62
C ALA A 37 3.58 -0.87 8.07
N PHE A 38 2.31 -0.77 8.47
CA PHE A 38 1.89 -0.54 9.85
C PHE A 38 0.80 -1.54 10.23
N GLY A 39 1.14 -2.53 11.06
CA GLY A 39 0.28 -3.69 11.30
C GLY A 39 -0.09 -4.37 9.98
N ASN A 40 -1.38 -4.40 9.64
CA ASN A 40 -1.87 -4.93 8.36
C ASN A 40 -1.91 -3.90 7.23
N GLN A 41 -1.75 -2.60 7.49
CA GLN A 41 -1.78 -1.57 6.45
C GLN A 41 -0.56 -1.66 5.55
N ARG A 42 -0.75 -1.43 4.26
CA ARG A 42 0.29 -1.48 3.22
C ARG A 42 0.13 -0.28 2.30
N ASN A 43 1.12 0.61 2.31
CA ASN A 43 1.14 1.78 1.46
C ASN A 43 2.40 1.77 0.59
N PHE A 44 2.23 1.83 -0.72
CA PHE A 44 3.35 2.00 -1.67
C PHE A 44 3.43 3.47 -2.12
N TYR A 45 4.55 4.09 -1.82
CA TYR A 45 4.90 5.44 -2.26
C TYR A 45 6.02 5.39 -3.28
N TYR A 46 6.06 6.34 -4.21
CA TYR A 46 7.21 6.52 -5.09
C TYR A 46 8.43 6.97 -4.28
N GLU A 47 9.52 6.22 -4.32
CA GLU A 47 10.80 6.62 -3.73
C GLU A 47 11.65 7.33 -4.79
N ASN A 48 11.81 6.70 -5.96
CA ASN A 48 12.44 7.26 -7.15
C ASN A 48 11.53 7.02 -8.37
N PRO A 49 10.64 7.96 -8.72
CA PRO A 49 9.74 7.82 -9.85
C PRO A 49 10.50 7.94 -11.17
N ARG A 50 10.21 7.03 -12.12
CA ARG A 50 10.74 7.13 -13.48
C ARG A 50 10.34 8.46 -14.13
N GLU A 51 11.21 8.97 -14.99
CA GLU A 51 11.09 10.29 -15.63
C GLU A 51 9.74 10.52 -16.32
N GLY A 52 9.22 9.51 -17.03
CA GLY A 52 7.94 9.60 -17.75
C GLY A 52 6.71 9.91 -16.89
N LEU A 53 6.81 9.81 -15.55
CA LEU A 53 5.73 10.14 -14.63
C LEU A 53 5.77 11.60 -14.13
N TRP A 54 6.88 12.32 -14.36
CA TRP A 54 7.07 13.65 -13.77
C TRP A 54 6.06 14.67 -14.31
N ASN A 55 5.73 14.60 -15.60
CA ASN A 55 4.72 15.46 -16.22
C ASN A 55 3.28 15.16 -15.74
N ALA A 56 3.06 13.98 -15.14
CA ALA A 56 1.80 13.64 -14.48
C ALA A 56 1.75 14.10 -13.00
N GLY A 57 2.76 14.85 -12.54
CA GLY A 57 2.85 15.35 -11.17
C GLY A 57 3.39 14.35 -10.15
N VAL A 58 3.84 13.16 -10.59
CA VAL A 58 4.40 12.15 -9.69
C VAL A 58 5.78 12.59 -9.22
N ARG A 59 5.99 12.59 -7.91
CA ARG A 59 7.26 12.92 -7.23
C ARG A 59 7.55 11.88 -6.16
N ARG A 60 8.72 11.97 -5.53
CA ARG A 60 9.00 11.20 -4.31
C ARG A 60 7.93 11.48 -3.26
N GLY A 61 7.43 10.43 -2.61
CA GLY A 61 6.34 10.50 -1.64
C GLY A 61 4.93 10.50 -2.25
N THR A 62 4.76 10.50 -3.58
CA THR A 62 3.45 10.30 -4.19
C THR A 62 2.94 8.89 -3.88
N LEU A 63 1.72 8.77 -3.37
CA LEU A 63 1.08 7.49 -3.03
C LEU A 63 0.56 6.80 -4.29
N LEU A 64 1.05 5.60 -4.60
CA LEU A 64 0.49 4.77 -5.67
C LEU A 64 -0.65 3.91 -5.16
N PHE A 65 -0.43 3.19 -4.06
CA PHE A 65 -1.35 2.20 -3.53
C PHE A 65 -1.48 2.32 -2.01
N ASN A 66 -2.71 2.21 -1.50
CA ASN A 66 -3.00 2.04 -0.08
C ASN A 66 -4.00 0.91 0.13
N GLY A 67 -3.70 0.01 1.06
CA GLY A 67 -4.51 -1.17 1.29
C GLY A 67 -4.13 -1.91 2.56
N THR A 68 -4.52 -3.18 2.63
CA THR A 68 -4.23 -4.06 3.75
C THR A 68 -3.68 -5.41 3.29
N LYS A 69 -2.93 -6.08 4.17
CA LYS A 69 -2.49 -7.46 4.03
C LYS A 69 -3.34 -8.36 4.91
N SER A 70 -3.89 -9.44 4.34
CA SER A 70 -4.47 -10.56 5.07
C SER A 70 -3.78 -11.84 4.63
N GLY A 71 -3.05 -12.50 5.53
CA GLY A 71 -2.19 -13.63 5.18
C GLY A 71 -1.17 -13.24 4.09
N ASN A 72 -1.22 -13.91 2.94
CA ASN A 72 -0.41 -13.60 1.76
C ASN A 72 -1.22 -12.93 0.65
N TRP A 73 -2.19 -12.09 1.01
CA TRP A 73 -3.03 -11.38 0.07
C TRP A 73 -3.05 -9.88 0.38
N TYR A 74 -2.85 -9.04 -0.63
CA TYR A 74 -3.02 -7.59 -0.53
C TYR A 74 -4.33 -7.20 -1.20
N SER A 75 -5.04 -6.22 -0.63
CA SER A 75 -6.22 -5.61 -1.23
C SER A 75 -6.30 -4.13 -0.88
N GLY A 76 -6.72 -3.29 -1.83
CA GLY A 76 -6.79 -1.84 -1.61
C GLY A 76 -7.02 -1.02 -2.87
N LEU A 77 -6.73 0.27 -2.79
CA LEU A 77 -6.88 1.22 -3.89
C LEU A 77 -5.52 1.52 -4.52
N SER A 78 -5.46 1.46 -5.84
CA SER A 78 -4.34 1.93 -6.66
C SER A 78 -4.73 3.18 -7.45
N ARG A 79 -3.72 3.90 -7.97
CA ARG A 79 -3.87 5.15 -8.70
C ARG A 79 -3.27 5.09 -10.09
N VAL A 80 -3.97 5.68 -11.06
CA VAL A 80 -3.41 5.96 -12.39
C VAL A 80 -3.15 7.45 -12.54
N PHE A 81 -1.91 7.79 -12.84
CA PHE A 81 -1.46 9.15 -13.08
C PHE A 81 -1.44 9.45 -14.57
N SER A 82 -1.90 10.65 -14.94
CA SER A 82 -1.94 11.10 -16.33
C SER A 82 -1.47 12.54 -16.42
N SER A 83 -0.58 12.83 -17.38
CA SER A 83 -0.17 14.20 -17.70
C SER A 83 -1.31 15.03 -18.29
N SER A 84 -2.34 14.39 -18.87
CA SER A 84 -3.55 15.07 -19.33
C SER A 84 -4.48 15.45 -18.18
N CYS A 85 -4.29 14.85 -16.99
CA CYS A 85 -5.11 15.07 -15.79
C CYS A 85 -4.23 15.24 -14.55
N PRO A 86 -3.35 16.27 -14.54
CA PRO A 86 -2.42 16.46 -13.45
C PRO A 86 -3.17 16.68 -12.13
N GLY A 87 -2.71 16.03 -11.06
CA GLY A 87 -3.26 16.18 -9.71
C GLY A 87 -4.56 15.42 -9.42
N ASN A 88 -5.18 14.79 -10.41
CA ASN A 88 -6.44 14.03 -10.25
C ASN A 88 -6.23 12.57 -10.66
N PRO A 89 -5.51 11.76 -9.86
CA PRO A 89 -5.33 10.37 -10.18
C PRO A 89 -6.65 9.61 -10.12
N LEU A 90 -6.89 8.74 -11.10
CA LEU A 90 -8.01 7.81 -11.06
C LEU A 90 -7.70 6.71 -10.06
N GLU A 91 -8.55 6.55 -9.05
CA GLU A 91 -8.47 5.46 -8.08
C GLU A 91 -9.28 4.25 -8.53
N TYR A 92 -8.76 3.06 -8.29
CA TYR A 92 -9.45 1.80 -8.60
C TYR A 92 -8.97 0.68 -7.67
N PHE A 93 -9.86 -0.27 -7.41
CA PHE A 93 -9.57 -1.39 -6.53
C PHE A 93 -8.62 -2.40 -7.21
N VAL A 94 -7.63 -2.87 -6.45
CA VAL A 94 -6.71 -3.92 -6.85
C VAL A 94 -6.51 -4.90 -5.70
N GLU A 95 -6.29 -6.16 -6.02
CA GLU A 95 -5.94 -7.17 -5.04
C GLU A 95 -5.10 -8.30 -5.66
N GLY A 96 -4.42 -9.07 -4.81
CA GLY A 96 -3.71 -10.25 -5.27
C GLY A 96 -2.65 -10.77 -4.30
N PRO A 97 -1.96 -11.84 -4.70
CA PRO A 97 -1.07 -12.57 -3.81
C PRO A 97 0.27 -11.87 -3.56
N VAL A 98 0.81 -12.16 -2.38
CA VAL A 98 2.22 -12.04 -2.03
C VAL A 98 2.88 -13.40 -2.22
N ALA A 99 3.97 -13.46 -2.98
CA ALA A 99 4.70 -14.69 -3.21
C ALA A 99 5.17 -15.33 -1.88
N PRO A 100 5.26 -16.67 -1.77
CA PRO A 100 5.62 -17.33 -0.51
C PRO A 100 6.94 -16.86 0.10
N ASN A 101 7.93 -16.55 -0.73
CA ASN A 101 9.23 -16.00 -0.32
C ASN A 101 9.18 -14.51 0.11
N GLN A 102 8.01 -13.88 0.05
CA GLN A 102 7.76 -12.46 0.37
C GLN A 102 8.55 -11.46 -0.49
N THR A 103 9.09 -11.86 -1.65
CA THR A 103 9.88 -10.97 -2.52
C THR A 103 9.13 -10.45 -3.73
N GLN A 104 7.87 -10.82 -3.91
CA GLN A 104 7.03 -10.34 -5.00
C GLN A 104 5.59 -10.16 -4.53
N VAL A 105 4.95 -9.07 -4.98
CA VAL A 105 3.52 -8.82 -4.83
C VAL A 105 2.95 -8.62 -6.22
N THR A 106 1.88 -9.33 -6.54
CA THR A 106 1.17 -9.19 -7.82
C THR A 106 -0.28 -8.90 -7.52
N MET A 107 -0.75 -7.72 -7.90
CA MET A 107 -2.16 -7.31 -7.74
C MET A 107 -2.79 -7.05 -9.09
N GLN A 108 -4.08 -7.33 -9.22
CA GLN A 108 -4.87 -7.04 -10.41
C GLN A 108 -6.11 -6.26 -10.04
N GLY A 109 -6.55 -5.42 -10.97
CA GLY A 109 -7.81 -4.69 -10.85
C GLY A 109 -8.31 -4.24 -12.21
N THR A 110 -9.58 -3.87 -12.27
CA THR A 110 -10.20 -3.34 -13.47
C THR A 110 -10.58 -1.88 -13.26
N ARG A 111 -10.52 -1.11 -14.33
CA ARG A 111 -10.98 0.27 -14.34
C ARG A 111 -11.41 0.68 -15.74
N GLU A 112 -12.16 1.76 -15.82
CA GLU A 112 -12.41 2.41 -17.09
C GLU A 112 -11.14 3.13 -17.58
N ARG A 113 -10.92 3.06 -18.89
CA ARG A 113 -9.90 3.83 -19.57
C ARG A 113 -10.37 5.28 -19.65
N SER A 114 -9.56 6.18 -19.11
CA SER A 114 -9.76 7.62 -19.24
C SER A 114 -8.88 8.20 -20.34
N ARG A 115 -9.40 9.19 -21.07
CA ARG A 115 -8.65 10.03 -22.00
C ARG A 115 -9.06 11.48 -21.72
N ASN A 116 -8.07 12.36 -21.48
CA ASN A 116 -8.32 13.77 -21.14
C ASN A 116 -9.39 13.94 -20.04
N CYS A 117 -9.29 13.10 -19.01
CA CYS A 117 -10.11 13.12 -17.79
C CYS A 117 -11.57 12.69 -17.99
N ALA A 118 -11.94 12.25 -19.19
CA ALA A 118 -13.22 11.66 -19.49
C ALA A 118 -13.11 10.14 -19.63
N SER A 119 -14.11 9.41 -19.11
CA SER A 119 -14.23 7.98 -19.36
C SER A 119 -14.48 7.72 -20.85
N THR A 120 -13.87 6.67 -21.37
CA THR A 120 -14.09 6.20 -22.75
C THR A 120 -15.12 5.06 -22.83
N GLY A 121 -15.63 4.58 -21.68
CA GLY A 121 -16.48 3.38 -21.60
C GLY A 121 -15.73 2.06 -21.85
N GLN A 122 -14.44 2.09 -22.19
CA GLN A 122 -13.63 0.88 -22.35
C GLN A 122 -13.08 0.43 -21.00
N VAL A 123 -13.33 -0.81 -20.61
CA VAL A 123 -12.74 -1.41 -19.40
C VAL A 123 -11.37 -2.01 -19.74
N VAL A 124 -10.39 -1.78 -18.86
CA VAL A 124 -9.05 -2.35 -18.95
C VAL A 124 -8.69 -3.07 -17.65
N VAL A 125 -7.84 -4.10 -17.77
CA VAL A 125 -7.25 -4.81 -16.64
C VAL A 125 -5.83 -4.30 -16.46
N ASP A 126 -5.50 -3.88 -15.24
CA ASP A 126 -4.14 -3.50 -14.87
C ASP A 126 -3.55 -4.60 -13.94
N THR A 127 -2.32 -5.00 -14.23
CA THR A 127 -1.52 -5.89 -13.36
C THR A 127 -0.36 -5.10 -12.77
N LEU A 128 -0.29 -5.06 -11.44
CA LEU A 128 0.76 -4.39 -10.69
C LEU A 128 1.69 -5.43 -10.11
N VAL A 129 2.91 -5.47 -10.63
CA VAL A 129 3.97 -6.33 -10.10
C VAL A 129 4.96 -5.46 -9.33
N PHE A 130 5.21 -5.83 -8.08
CA PHE A 130 6.23 -5.25 -7.21
C PHE A 130 7.24 -6.34 -6.90
N THR A 131 8.52 -6.06 -7.10
CA THR A 131 9.61 -6.99 -6.77
C THR A 131 10.50 -6.36 -5.72
N TYR A 132 10.83 -7.10 -4.66
CA TYR A 132 11.66 -6.60 -3.56
C TYR A 132 13.01 -6.07 -4.08
N ALA A 133 13.40 -4.91 -3.57
CA ALA A 133 14.69 -4.29 -3.80
C ALA A 133 15.49 -4.29 -2.50
N ARG A 134 16.79 -4.61 -2.60
CA ARG A 134 17.67 -4.68 -1.42
C ARG A 134 17.90 -3.30 -0.80
N ASP A 135 17.91 -2.27 -1.62
CA ASP A 135 18.23 -0.90 -1.22
C ASP A 135 17.16 0.08 -1.70
N CYS A 136 16.97 1.11 -0.88
CA CYS A 136 16.44 2.40 -1.27
C CYS A 136 17.64 3.29 -1.63
#